data_AF-A0A1C0VXA8-F1
#
_entry.id   AF-A0A1C0VXA8-F1
#
_cell.length_a   1.000
_cell.length_b   1.000
_cell.length_c   1.000
_cell.angle_alpha   90.00
_cell.angle_beta   90.00
_cell.angle_gamma   90.00
#
_symmetry.space_group_name_H-M   'P 1'
#
loop_
_entity.id
_entity.type
_entity.pdbx_description
1 polymer ?
#
loop_
_entity_poly.entity_id
_entity_poly.type
_entity_poly.pdbx_seq_one_letter_code
_entity_poly.pdbx_strand_id
1 'polypeptide(L)'
;MASNYTFKTGSGLFDKAAIENATLRRSRLYRAILLMLIVTGLLGMPVFRLAQLQIVQGEYNRQRAENNRIRLFPVASTRGQILDRNGKTLAASRLSRSVYLWPKEKSAKEWQTTATLLSSILKIPQNEIIKKLEKIGYKSAIPVRISQDINVATFLSLSEQADNLQGMEIRSESSRNYPNNELAGHVLGYIGEASLEQIKANPKYPMGMVVGQMGVERIANSTLEGVWGNRLIEVNAKGEELEELGVISPTAGKPVKLTLDLEMQKTAEKYLGERLGAVVALDVKTGAVLALASWPNFDPNIFTRKVTKKEWDRLQGEDKPFLNRALQGYPAGSTFKIVTSTAGMQSGKFTPDSTLFSSASITIGGISFNEHGAGYGTIGFRDALAYSSNTFFYQVGMAAGPEQMSKWGRELGIGGSINLKLLGLDGANHGQIPTPAQKQKMYGEDWYVGDTVTMAIGQGLVLVTPLELAVMVSTVANGGWRVQPHLLVSQTNEAKPIKTAIAPETLDVIRQGLIDVVLKGTGRGMNDGSIPLSGGKTGTVEIPGHPDNSMYVGFAPADKPEVAIAVIVEGGGFGAVSAAPVAHEVFKTYFQKKGFKPKN
;
A
#
# COMPACT_ATOMS: atom_id res chain seq x y z
N MET A 1 -59.46 122.59 -60.89
CA MET A 1 -60.54 121.63 -60.53
C MET A 1 -59.93 120.23 -60.55
N ALA A 2 -60.21 119.45 -59.50
CA ALA A 2 -59.53 118.22 -59.13
C ALA A 2 -59.72 117.07 -60.12
N SER A 3 -58.70 116.21 -60.24
CA SER A 3 -58.65 115.06 -61.15
C SER A 3 -58.85 113.73 -60.43
N ASN A 4 -59.49 112.81 -61.18
CA ASN A 4 -59.29 111.36 -61.33
C ASN A 4 -59.09 110.47 -60.09
N TYR A 5 -59.86 109.37 -60.02
CA TYR A 5 -59.32 107.99 -60.00
C TYR A 5 -60.46 106.96 -60.17
N THR A 6 -60.25 105.96 -61.02
CA THR A 6 -61.17 104.84 -61.31
C THR A 6 -60.57 103.49 -60.96
N PHE A 7 -61.46 102.53 -60.70
CA PHE A 7 -61.29 101.24 -60.01
C PHE A 7 -60.88 100.05 -60.92
N LYS A 8 -60.07 99.15 -60.32
CA LYS A 8 -60.05 97.65 -60.28
C LYS A 8 -60.49 96.75 -61.45
N THR A 9 -59.72 95.66 -61.61
CA THR A 9 -60.20 94.25 -61.59
C THR A 9 -59.08 93.30 -61.15
N GLY A 10 -59.42 92.21 -60.43
CA GLY A 10 -58.48 91.19 -59.93
C GLY A 10 -58.74 89.78 -60.47
N SER A 11 -57.78 88.88 -60.24
CA SER A 11 -57.92 87.42 -60.28
C SER A 11 -56.88 86.79 -59.35
N GLY A 12 -57.34 86.00 -58.36
CA GLY A 12 -56.49 85.26 -57.42
C GLY A 12 -56.47 83.78 -57.75
N LEU A 13 -55.30 83.28 -58.14
CA LEU A 13 -55.01 81.85 -58.33
C LEU A 13 -54.53 81.25 -57.00
N PHE A 14 -55.15 80.14 -56.60
CA PHE A 14 -54.77 79.35 -55.43
C PHE A 14 -53.41 78.67 -55.63
N ASP A 15 -52.48 78.88 -54.69
CA ASP A 15 -51.09 78.46 -54.76
C ASP A 15 -50.88 77.03 -54.20
N LYS A 16 -50.77 76.04 -55.11
CA LYS A 16 -50.47 74.64 -54.81
C LYS A 16 -49.10 74.43 -54.15
N ALA A 17 -48.16 75.39 -54.27
CA ALA A 17 -46.80 75.24 -53.78
C ALA A 17 -46.67 75.29 -52.24
N ALA A 18 -47.62 75.93 -51.56
CA ALA A 18 -47.62 76.04 -50.10
C ALA A 18 -48.00 74.70 -49.40
N ILE A 19 -48.86 73.89 -50.03
CA ILE A 19 -49.33 72.60 -49.49
C ILE A 19 -48.28 71.48 -49.70
N GLU A 20 -47.56 71.50 -50.82
CA GLU A 20 -46.45 70.56 -51.07
C GLU A 20 -45.26 70.80 -50.12
N ASN A 21 -44.90 72.06 -49.85
CA ASN A 21 -43.81 72.37 -48.91
C ASN A 21 -44.15 72.01 -47.45
N ALA A 22 -45.41 72.13 -47.04
CA ALA A 22 -45.85 71.73 -45.70
C ALA A 22 -45.86 70.21 -45.50
N THR A 23 -46.28 69.44 -46.51
CA THR A 23 -46.28 67.96 -46.48
C THR A 23 -44.85 67.38 -46.58
N LEU A 24 -43.96 68.00 -47.37
CA LEU A 24 -42.53 67.67 -47.41
C LEU A 24 -41.81 67.96 -46.07
N ARG A 25 -42.13 69.08 -45.40
CA ARG A 25 -41.59 69.36 -44.04
C ARG A 25 -42.09 68.35 -43.00
N ARG A 26 -43.38 68.01 -43.01
CA ARG A 26 -43.95 67.01 -42.08
C ARG A 26 -43.33 65.63 -42.27
N SER A 27 -43.17 65.16 -43.51
CA SER A 27 -42.55 63.87 -43.79
C SER A 27 -41.07 63.80 -43.42
N ARG A 28 -40.30 64.89 -43.61
CA ARG A 28 -38.91 65.01 -43.13
C ARG A 28 -38.83 64.99 -41.60
N LEU A 29 -39.78 65.63 -40.91
CA LEU A 29 -39.85 65.62 -39.45
C LEU A 29 -40.17 64.21 -38.91
N TYR A 30 -41.14 63.50 -39.50
CA TYR A 30 -41.45 62.10 -39.13
C TYR A 30 -40.26 61.17 -39.39
N ARG A 31 -39.56 61.33 -40.53
CA ARG A 31 -38.35 60.56 -40.82
C ARG A 31 -37.22 60.86 -39.83
N ALA A 32 -37.05 62.12 -39.43
CA ALA A 32 -36.06 62.51 -38.44
C ALA A 32 -36.38 61.96 -37.04
N ILE A 33 -37.66 61.98 -36.62
CA ILE A 33 -38.12 61.39 -35.35
C ILE A 33 -37.93 59.87 -35.36
N LEU A 34 -38.28 59.21 -36.47
CA LEU A 34 -38.09 57.76 -36.62
C LEU A 34 -36.60 57.38 -36.56
N LEU A 35 -35.74 58.12 -37.28
CA LEU A 35 -34.29 57.94 -37.21
C LEU A 35 -33.77 58.17 -35.79
N MET A 36 -34.24 59.22 -35.11
CA MET A 36 -33.85 59.50 -33.73
C MET A 36 -34.26 58.37 -32.80
N LEU A 37 -35.48 57.83 -32.91
CA LEU A 37 -35.93 56.67 -32.12
C LEU A 37 -35.12 55.40 -32.41
N ILE A 38 -34.78 55.15 -33.67
CA ILE A 38 -33.94 54.00 -34.05
C ILE A 38 -32.54 54.16 -33.46
N VAL A 39 -31.94 55.34 -33.57
CA VAL A 39 -30.62 55.64 -33.01
C VAL A 39 -30.65 55.56 -31.49
N THR A 40 -31.67 56.12 -30.83
CA THR A 40 -31.86 56.03 -29.37
C THR A 40 -32.05 54.58 -28.93
N GLY A 41 -32.81 53.77 -29.68
CA GLY A 41 -32.98 52.35 -29.40
C GLY A 41 -31.67 51.56 -29.54
N LEU A 42 -30.91 51.83 -30.61
CA LEU A 42 -29.60 51.22 -30.85
C LEU A 42 -28.57 51.60 -29.79
N LEU A 43 -28.58 52.85 -29.31
CA LEU A 43 -27.71 53.30 -28.22
C LEU A 43 -28.19 52.85 -26.84
N GLY A 44 -29.51 52.67 -26.66
CA GLY A 44 -30.11 52.18 -25.43
C GLY A 44 -29.83 50.70 -25.16
N MET A 45 -29.71 49.88 -26.20
CA MET A 45 -29.45 48.44 -26.05
C MET A 45 -28.12 48.13 -25.33
N PRO A 46 -26.97 48.73 -25.66
CA PRO A 46 -25.73 48.59 -24.90
C PRO A 46 -25.84 49.08 -23.46
N VAL A 47 -26.54 50.19 -23.22
CA VAL A 47 -26.74 50.75 -21.86
C VAL A 47 -27.57 49.78 -21.01
N PHE A 48 -28.64 49.23 -21.57
CA PHE A 48 -29.45 48.21 -20.91
C PHE A 48 -28.64 46.95 -20.63
N ARG A 49 -27.80 46.50 -21.60
CA ARG A 49 -26.92 45.35 -21.40
C ARG A 49 -25.88 45.60 -20.31
N LEU A 50 -25.31 46.79 -20.26
CA LEU A 50 -24.37 47.18 -19.20
C LEU A 50 -25.06 47.20 -17.83
N ALA A 51 -26.26 47.78 -17.74
CA ALA A 51 -27.06 47.78 -16.52
C ALA A 51 -27.42 46.34 -16.08
N GLN A 52 -27.77 45.46 -17.02
CA GLN A 52 -27.99 44.04 -16.73
C GLN A 52 -26.72 43.38 -16.17
N LEU A 53 -25.54 43.63 -16.76
CA LEU A 53 -24.27 43.03 -16.34
C LEU A 53 -23.79 43.58 -14.98
N GLN A 54 -23.98 44.87 -14.72
CA GLN A 54 -23.45 45.57 -13.55
C GLN A 54 -24.42 45.58 -12.36
N ILE A 55 -25.73 45.71 -12.60
CA ILE A 55 -26.74 45.84 -11.53
C ILE A 55 -27.40 44.49 -11.28
N VAL A 56 -27.94 43.85 -12.32
CA VAL A 56 -28.68 42.58 -12.16
C VAL A 56 -27.73 41.41 -11.91
N GLN A 57 -26.62 41.33 -12.65
CA GLN A 57 -25.61 40.28 -12.51
C GLN A 57 -24.35 40.76 -11.78
N GLY A 58 -24.38 41.94 -11.16
CA GLY A 58 -23.21 42.56 -10.53
C GLY A 58 -22.58 41.68 -9.46
N GLU A 59 -23.39 41.16 -8.53
CA GLU A 59 -22.93 40.31 -7.44
C GLU A 59 -22.32 38.99 -7.95
N TYR A 60 -22.99 38.36 -8.93
CA TYR A 60 -22.49 37.15 -9.59
C TYR A 60 -21.18 37.40 -10.35
N ASN A 61 -21.10 38.48 -11.13
CA ASN A 61 -19.90 38.84 -11.88
C ASN A 61 -18.74 39.27 -10.97
N ARG A 62 -19.05 39.90 -9.83
CA ARG A 62 -18.07 40.23 -8.79
C ARG A 62 -17.52 38.99 -8.11
N GLN A 63 -18.36 38.03 -7.72
CA GLN A 63 -17.88 36.73 -7.22
C GLN A 63 -17.02 36.00 -8.25
N ARG A 64 -17.39 36.01 -9.53
CA ARG A 64 -16.55 35.44 -10.60
C ARG A 64 -15.23 36.19 -10.77
N ALA A 65 -15.23 37.51 -10.63
CA ALA A 65 -14.01 38.31 -10.68
C ALA A 65 -13.11 38.03 -9.46
N GLU A 66 -13.65 37.95 -8.25
CA GLU A 66 -12.93 37.57 -7.03
C GLU A 66 -12.36 36.14 -7.14
N ASN A 67 -13.15 35.17 -7.60
CA ASN A 67 -12.68 33.79 -7.84
C ASN A 67 -11.62 33.69 -8.94
N ASN A 68 -11.60 34.63 -9.90
CA ASN A 68 -10.56 34.68 -10.94
C ASN A 68 -9.32 35.46 -10.48
N ARG A 69 -9.47 36.39 -9.54
CA ARG A 69 -8.39 37.21 -8.98
C ARG A 69 -7.67 36.47 -7.86
N ILE A 70 -8.31 35.58 -7.11
CA ILE A 70 -7.68 34.84 -6.02
C ILE A 70 -7.26 33.44 -6.50
N ARG A 71 -5.96 33.17 -6.51
CA ARG A 71 -5.41 31.83 -6.73
C ARG A 71 -4.98 31.18 -5.42
N LEU A 72 -5.38 29.92 -5.29
CA LEU A 72 -5.00 29.06 -4.18
C LEU A 72 -3.73 28.29 -4.54
N PHE A 73 -2.67 28.49 -3.78
CA PHE A 73 -1.46 27.70 -3.88
C PHE A 73 -1.40 26.69 -2.73
N PRO A 74 -1.45 25.38 -3.01
CA PRO A 74 -1.49 24.36 -1.96
C PRO A 74 -0.24 24.42 -1.06
N VAL A 75 -0.46 24.29 0.24
CA VAL A 75 0.59 24.15 1.25
C VAL A 75 0.49 22.76 1.86
N ALA A 76 1.51 21.93 1.65
CA ALA A 76 1.51 20.55 2.11
C ALA A 76 1.38 20.45 3.65
N SER A 77 0.55 19.54 4.12
CA SER A 77 0.50 19.13 5.52
C SER A 77 1.70 18.26 5.90
N THR A 78 1.99 18.21 7.19
CA THR A 78 2.91 17.20 7.73
C THR A 78 2.16 15.88 7.86
N ARG A 79 2.68 14.83 7.23
CA ARG A 79 2.09 13.48 7.28
C ARG A 79 2.31 12.86 8.67
N GLY A 80 1.29 12.21 9.21
CA GLY A 80 1.32 11.58 10.54
C GLY A 80 2.42 10.51 10.67
N GLN A 81 2.94 10.30 11.88
CA GLN A 81 4.00 9.31 12.13
C GLN A 81 3.43 7.88 12.10
N ILE A 82 4.24 6.92 11.66
CA ILE A 82 3.98 5.48 11.85
C ILE A 82 4.89 5.01 12.98
N LEU A 83 4.28 4.46 14.04
CA LEU A 83 4.97 4.00 15.25
C LEU A 83 4.80 2.49 15.42
N ASP A 84 5.80 1.83 15.97
CA ASP A 84 5.72 0.43 16.41
C ASP A 84 4.81 0.29 17.65
N ARG A 85 4.58 -0.94 18.10
CA ARG A 85 3.73 -1.23 19.27
C ARG A 85 4.25 -0.62 20.59
N ASN A 86 5.52 -0.24 20.64
CA ASN A 86 6.19 0.35 21.81
C ASN A 86 6.38 1.87 21.66
N GLY A 87 5.89 2.48 20.58
CA GLY A 87 6.01 3.92 20.30
C GLY A 87 7.30 4.34 19.61
N LYS A 88 8.12 3.40 19.11
CA LYS A 88 9.32 3.70 18.31
C LYS A 88 8.94 4.07 16.89
N THR A 89 9.61 5.07 16.32
CA THR A 89 9.31 5.57 14.97
C THR A 89 9.74 4.57 13.88
N LEU A 90 8.78 4.23 13.00
CA LEU A 90 9.00 3.45 11.78
C LEU A 90 9.03 4.34 10.54
N ALA A 91 8.16 5.35 10.50
CA ALA A 91 8.18 6.40 9.47
C ALA A 91 7.75 7.73 10.09
N ALA A 92 8.43 8.80 9.68
CA ALA A 92 8.08 10.16 10.09
C ALA A 92 8.35 11.14 8.95
N SER A 93 7.73 12.30 9.03
CA SER A 93 8.14 13.42 8.21
C SER A 93 9.35 14.11 8.84
N ARG A 94 10.30 14.54 8.01
CA ARG A 94 11.40 15.42 8.39
C ARG A 94 11.41 16.69 7.55
N LEU A 95 12.05 17.72 8.08
CA LEU A 95 12.33 18.92 7.31
C LEU A 95 13.28 18.58 6.17
N SER A 96 12.89 19.00 4.98
CA SER A 96 13.63 18.84 3.74
C SER A 96 13.70 20.19 3.04
N ARG A 97 14.67 20.35 2.14
CA ARG A 97 14.82 21.56 1.33
C ARG A 97 14.69 21.18 -0.13
N SER A 98 13.83 21.89 -0.85
CA SER A 98 13.56 21.66 -2.26
C SER A 98 13.92 22.90 -3.06
N VAL A 99 14.47 22.69 -4.25
CA VAL A 99 14.89 23.77 -5.15
C VAL A 99 13.81 23.99 -6.19
N TYR A 100 13.34 25.23 -6.24
CA TYR A 100 12.35 25.73 -7.16
C TYR A 100 12.98 26.74 -8.10
N LEU A 101 12.52 26.77 -9.35
CA LEU A 101 12.85 27.81 -10.31
C LEU A 101 11.57 28.53 -10.73
N TRP A 102 11.61 29.86 -10.78
CA TRP A 102 10.55 30.73 -11.25
C TRP A 102 10.78 31.06 -12.73
N PRO A 103 10.10 30.37 -13.68
CA PRO A 103 10.46 30.45 -15.09
C PRO A 103 10.43 31.88 -15.64
N LYS A 104 9.50 32.72 -15.16
CA LYS A 104 9.32 34.13 -15.55
C LYS A 104 10.49 35.06 -15.26
N GLU A 105 11.39 34.70 -14.35
CA GLU A 105 12.46 35.59 -13.87
C GLU A 105 13.60 35.76 -14.88
N LYS A 106 13.71 34.86 -15.86
CA LYS A 106 14.78 34.86 -16.86
C LYS A 106 14.28 34.41 -18.23
N SER A 107 14.95 34.89 -19.29
CA SER A 107 14.73 34.40 -20.64
C SER A 107 15.24 32.97 -20.83
N ALA A 108 14.76 32.29 -21.87
CA ALA A 108 15.19 30.92 -22.19
C ALA A 108 16.73 30.80 -22.36
N LYS A 109 17.38 31.81 -22.93
CA LYS A 109 18.84 31.83 -23.12
C LYS A 109 19.59 31.94 -21.80
N GLU A 110 19.10 32.76 -20.88
CA GLU A 110 19.70 32.92 -19.54
C GLU A 110 19.50 31.67 -18.69
N TRP A 111 18.34 31.03 -18.79
CA TRP A 111 18.08 29.74 -18.15
C TRP A 111 19.05 28.65 -18.60
N GLN A 112 19.55 28.69 -19.84
CA GLN A 112 20.57 27.76 -20.30
C GLN A 112 21.85 27.87 -19.44
N THR A 113 22.33 29.08 -19.19
CA THR A 113 23.52 29.35 -18.36
C THR A 113 23.28 28.95 -16.91
N THR A 114 22.14 29.36 -16.33
CA THR A 114 21.77 28.99 -14.95
C THR A 114 21.62 27.48 -14.79
N ALA A 115 21.04 26.78 -15.76
CA ALA A 115 20.89 25.33 -15.75
C ALA A 115 22.24 24.60 -15.83
N THR A 116 23.27 25.16 -16.49
CA THR A 116 24.64 24.61 -16.46
C THR A 116 25.22 24.65 -15.04
N LEU A 117 25.07 25.78 -14.34
CA LEU A 117 25.54 25.94 -12.96
C LEU A 117 24.76 25.03 -12.00
N LEU A 118 23.43 24.98 -12.13
CA LEU A 118 22.59 24.07 -11.33
C LEU A 118 22.92 22.60 -11.61
N SER A 119 23.24 22.24 -12.85
CA SER A 119 23.59 20.88 -13.22
C SER A 119 24.84 20.38 -12.48
N SER A 120 25.84 21.24 -12.28
CA SER A 120 27.06 20.85 -11.57
C SER A 120 26.86 20.70 -10.06
N ILE A 121 25.96 21.50 -9.47
CA ILE A 121 25.66 21.51 -8.03
C ILE A 121 24.64 20.41 -7.66
N LEU A 122 23.52 20.33 -8.40
CA LEU A 122 22.42 19.39 -8.14
C LEU A 122 22.67 17.98 -8.69
N LYS A 123 23.68 17.80 -9.55
CA LYS A 123 23.94 16.56 -10.29
C LYS A 123 22.74 16.08 -11.12
N ILE A 124 21.91 17.02 -11.57
CA ILE A 124 20.79 16.78 -12.50
C ILE A 124 21.26 17.24 -13.87
N PRO A 125 21.12 16.44 -14.95
CA PRO A 125 21.48 16.86 -16.29
C PRO A 125 20.79 18.17 -16.69
N GLN A 126 21.55 19.12 -17.25
CA GLN A 126 21.05 20.43 -17.71
C GLN A 126 19.78 20.29 -18.59
N ASN A 127 19.76 19.32 -19.51
CA ASN A 127 18.63 19.09 -20.39
C ASN A 127 17.35 18.67 -19.64
N GLU A 128 17.44 17.99 -18.49
CA GLU A 128 16.27 17.68 -17.66
C GLU A 128 15.70 18.94 -17.00
N ILE A 129 16.56 19.85 -16.53
CA ILE A 129 16.15 21.13 -15.92
C ILE A 129 15.43 21.98 -16.97
N ILE A 130 16.02 22.13 -18.15
CA ILE A 130 15.43 22.91 -19.25
C ILE A 130 14.10 22.30 -19.70
N LYS A 131 14.02 20.98 -19.89
CA LYS A 131 12.75 20.31 -20.24
C LYS A 131 11.64 20.58 -19.23
N LYS A 132 11.96 20.64 -17.93
CA LYS A 132 10.98 20.98 -16.87
C LYS A 132 10.46 22.41 -17.03
N LEU A 133 11.35 23.37 -17.32
CA LEU A 133 10.98 24.77 -17.55
C LEU A 133 10.16 24.94 -18.84
N GLU A 134 10.57 24.29 -19.93
CA GLU A 134 9.87 24.34 -21.22
C GLU A 134 8.46 23.75 -21.15
N LYS A 135 8.30 22.63 -20.43
CA LYS A 135 6.99 21.98 -20.24
C LYS A 135 5.96 22.90 -19.60
N ILE A 136 6.41 23.77 -18.68
CA ILE A 136 5.54 24.73 -17.97
C ILE A 136 5.49 26.08 -18.71
N GLY A 137 6.54 26.41 -19.46
CA GLY A 137 6.69 27.63 -20.24
C GLY A 137 7.38 28.75 -19.46
N TYR A 138 8.30 29.45 -20.12
CA TYR A 138 9.11 30.52 -19.52
C TYR A 138 8.31 31.75 -19.05
N LYS A 139 7.03 31.87 -19.42
CA LYS A 139 6.13 32.94 -18.93
C LYS A 139 5.29 32.51 -17.73
N SER A 140 5.45 31.28 -17.25
CA SER A 140 4.68 30.79 -16.11
C SER A 140 5.02 31.54 -14.84
N ALA A 141 3.99 32.00 -14.15
CA ALA A 141 4.10 32.54 -12.81
C ALA A 141 4.23 31.46 -11.73
N ILE A 142 4.10 30.17 -12.09
CA ILE A 142 4.18 29.07 -11.13
C ILE A 142 5.62 28.55 -11.07
N PRO A 143 6.21 28.42 -9.86
CA PRO A 143 7.54 27.87 -9.71
C PRO A 143 7.57 26.36 -9.96
N VAL A 144 8.68 25.88 -10.52
CA VAL A 144 8.87 24.48 -10.89
C VAL A 144 9.86 23.81 -9.95
N ARG A 145 9.46 22.72 -9.30
CA ARG A 145 10.36 21.92 -8.45
C ARG A 145 11.39 21.18 -9.30
N ILE A 146 12.65 21.57 -9.17
CA ILE A 146 13.76 20.96 -9.90
C ILE A 146 14.33 19.78 -9.13
N SER A 147 14.61 19.99 -7.84
CA SER A 147 15.14 18.97 -6.94
C SER A 147 14.37 19.00 -5.62
N GLN A 148 14.26 17.84 -4.99
CA GLN A 148 13.68 17.67 -3.66
C GLN A 148 14.74 17.05 -2.77
N ASP A 149 14.76 17.46 -1.51
CA ASP A 149 15.62 16.88 -0.50
C ASP A 149 17.12 17.05 -0.74
N ILE A 150 17.53 18.28 -1.01
CA ILE A 150 18.95 18.63 -1.13
C ILE A 150 19.68 18.44 0.21
N ASN A 151 20.88 17.89 0.16
CA ASN A 151 21.73 17.74 1.33
C ASN A 151 22.32 19.11 1.77
N VAL A 152 22.93 19.14 2.95
CA VAL A 152 23.47 20.38 3.55
C VAL A 152 24.56 21.00 2.66
N ALA A 153 25.44 20.19 2.07
CA ALA A 153 26.50 20.70 1.20
C ALA A 153 25.93 21.36 -0.07
N THR A 154 24.96 20.71 -0.73
CA THR A 154 24.25 21.26 -1.88
C THR A 154 23.50 22.54 -1.51
N PHE A 155 22.84 22.58 -0.34
CA PHE A 155 22.18 23.79 0.14
C PHE A 155 23.18 24.95 0.32
N LEU A 156 24.33 24.71 0.94
CA LEU A 156 25.37 25.73 1.12
C LEU A 156 25.91 26.21 -0.24
N SER A 157 26.25 25.30 -1.15
CA SER A 157 26.74 25.68 -2.48
C SER A 157 25.72 26.49 -3.30
N LEU A 158 24.42 26.18 -3.19
CA LEU A 158 23.38 26.98 -3.83
C LEU A 158 23.20 28.34 -3.15
N SER A 159 23.34 28.40 -1.82
CA SER A 159 23.21 29.64 -1.06
C SER A 159 24.36 30.61 -1.33
N GLU A 160 25.59 30.10 -1.51
CA GLU A 160 26.75 30.91 -1.92
C GLU A 160 26.62 31.49 -3.33
N GLN A 161 25.89 30.80 -4.21
CA GLN A 161 25.65 31.20 -5.59
C GLN A 161 24.29 31.91 -5.76
N ALA A 162 23.60 32.28 -4.67
CA ALA A 162 22.23 32.80 -4.74
C ALA A 162 22.11 34.02 -5.67
N ASP A 163 23.09 34.93 -5.66
CA ASP A 163 23.13 36.11 -6.53
C ASP A 163 23.23 35.74 -8.02
N ASN A 164 23.95 34.66 -8.35
CA ASN A 164 24.11 34.16 -9.72
C ASN A 164 22.93 33.27 -10.18
N LEU A 165 22.11 32.83 -9.24
CA LEU A 165 20.97 31.94 -9.44
C LEU A 165 19.64 32.69 -9.30
N GLN A 166 19.56 33.93 -9.81
CA GLN A 166 18.32 34.69 -9.82
C GLN A 166 17.15 33.87 -10.41
N GLY A 167 16.00 33.92 -9.75
CA GLY A 167 14.84 33.09 -10.06
C GLY A 167 14.88 31.69 -9.47
N MET A 168 15.92 31.33 -8.72
CA MET A 168 15.94 30.14 -7.86
C MET A 168 15.40 30.49 -6.47
N GLU A 169 14.58 29.60 -5.93
CA GLU A 169 14.11 29.65 -4.54
C GLU A 169 14.37 28.30 -3.87
N ILE A 170 14.83 28.32 -2.63
CA ILE A 170 14.93 27.11 -1.80
C ILE A 170 13.78 27.14 -0.79
N ARG A 171 12.89 26.16 -0.86
CA ARG A 171 11.75 26.02 0.06
C ARG A 171 11.99 24.92 1.07
N SER A 172 11.64 25.20 2.32
CA SER A 172 11.51 24.18 3.34
C SER A 172 10.20 23.40 3.15
N GLU A 173 10.31 22.08 3.04
CA GLU A 173 9.18 21.17 2.83
C GLU A 173 9.20 20.03 3.83
N SER A 174 8.03 19.41 4.02
CA SER A 174 7.93 18.14 4.73
C SER A 174 8.23 17.01 3.76
N SER A 175 9.31 16.26 3.99
CA SER A 175 9.60 15.03 3.24
C SER A 175 9.41 13.83 4.12
N ARG A 176 8.86 12.75 3.57
CA ARG A 176 8.74 11.49 4.30
C ARG A 176 10.11 10.86 4.47
N ASN A 177 10.33 10.23 5.61
CA ASN A 177 11.56 9.52 5.93
C ASN A 177 11.24 8.23 6.68
N TYR A 178 11.95 7.17 6.30
CA TYR A 178 11.92 5.87 6.95
C TYR A 178 13.28 5.68 7.64
N PRO A 179 13.39 5.92 8.96
CA PRO A 179 14.69 6.00 9.65
C PRO A 179 15.49 4.69 9.68
N ASN A 180 14.82 3.56 9.37
CA ASN A 180 15.44 2.24 9.35
C ASN A 180 15.62 1.71 7.91
N ASN A 181 15.58 2.60 6.90
CA ASN A 181 15.78 2.29 5.48
C ASN A 181 14.87 1.15 4.99
N GLU A 182 15.44 0.03 4.53
CA GLU A 182 14.73 -1.14 4.01
C GLU A 182 13.83 -1.83 5.04
N LEU A 183 14.11 -1.67 6.35
CA LEU A 183 13.41 -2.40 7.39
C LEU A 183 11.89 -2.26 7.27
N ALA A 184 11.21 -3.41 7.22
CA ALA A 184 9.76 -3.53 7.08
C ALA A 184 9.20 -2.91 5.79
N GLY A 185 9.99 -2.76 4.72
CA GLY A 185 9.59 -2.15 3.45
C GLY A 185 8.26 -2.67 2.88
N HIS A 186 8.02 -3.98 2.86
CA HIS A 186 6.74 -4.55 2.40
C HIS A 186 5.55 -4.26 3.31
N VAL A 187 5.80 -4.06 4.62
CA VAL A 187 4.75 -3.73 5.61
C VAL A 187 4.44 -2.24 5.58
N LEU A 188 5.47 -1.40 5.67
CA LEU A 188 5.32 0.07 5.67
C LEU A 188 4.78 0.54 4.31
N GLY A 189 5.28 -0.05 3.23
CA GLY A 189 5.01 0.39 1.88
C GLY A 189 5.66 1.73 1.58
N TYR A 190 5.15 2.42 0.57
CA TYR A 190 5.70 3.69 0.13
C TYR A 190 4.60 4.69 -0.22
N ILE A 191 5.01 5.94 -0.40
CA ILE A 191 4.15 7.04 -0.82
C ILE A 191 4.46 7.44 -2.27
N GLY A 192 3.54 8.14 -2.91
CA GLY A 192 3.74 8.71 -4.24
C GLY A 192 2.72 9.79 -4.52
N GLU A 193 2.95 10.56 -5.59
CA GLU A 193 1.96 11.55 -6.05
C GLU A 193 0.63 10.86 -6.38
N ALA A 194 -0.48 11.51 -6.02
CA ALA A 194 -1.81 10.99 -6.23
C ALA A 194 -2.07 10.83 -7.73
N SER A 195 -2.53 9.64 -8.12
CA SER A 195 -2.93 9.37 -9.50
C SER A 195 -4.18 10.17 -9.86
N LEU A 196 -4.44 10.34 -11.17
CA LEU A 196 -5.65 11.00 -11.64
C LEU A 196 -6.93 10.31 -11.13
N GLU A 197 -6.89 8.99 -10.93
CA GLU A 197 -8.01 8.25 -10.35
C GLU A 197 -8.22 8.58 -8.87
N GLN A 198 -7.14 8.66 -8.09
CA GLN A 198 -7.18 9.05 -6.67
C GLN A 198 -7.68 10.49 -6.51
N ILE A 199 -7.26 11.42 -7.38
CA ILE A 199 -7.73 12.82 -7.38
C ILE A 199 -9.22 12.89 -7.76
N LYS A 200 -9.68 12.09 -8.74
CA LYS A 200 -11.11 12.02 -9.08
C LYS A 200 -11.95 11.44 -7.94
N ALA A 201 -11.43 10.42 -7.27
CA ALA A 201 -12.11 9.79 -6.13
C ALA A 201 -12.14 10.69 -4.89
N ASN A 202 -11.16 11.58 -4.72
CA ASN A 202 -11.12 12.56 -3.65
C ASN A 202 -10.92 13.98 -4.21
N PRO A 203 -11.99 14.71 -4.55
CA PRO A 203 -11.92 16.05 -5.11
C PRO A 203 -11.22 17.10 -4.23
N LYS A 204 -10.95 16.78 -2.95
CA LYS A 204 -10.19 17.64 -2.04
C LYS A 204 -8.68 17.54 -2.25
N TYR A 205 -8.20 16.55 -3.00
CA TYR A 205 -6.77 16.39 -3.24
C TYR A 205 -6.28 17.44 -4.24
N PRO A 206 -5.39 18.35 -3.82
CA PRO A 206 -4.76 19.25 -4.78
C PRO A 206 -3.86 18.46 -5.74
N MET A 207 -3.60 19.03 -6.92
CA MET A 207 -2.59 18.47 -7.82
C MET A 207 -1.23 18.35 -7.11
N GLY A 208 -0.57 17.20 -7.27
CA GLY A 208 0.70 16.90 -6.62
C GLY A 208 0.59 16.45 -5.16
N MET A 209 -0.62 16.24 -4.63
CA MET A 209 -0.80 15.64 -3.31
C MET A 209 -0.09 14.29 -3.22
N VAL A 210 0.61 14.05 -2.12
CA VAL A 210 1.32 12.79 -1.88
C VAL A 210 0.45 11.89 -1.00
N VAL A 211 0.20 10.67 -1.48
CA VAL A 211 -0.63 9.67 -0.82
C VAL A 211 0.13 8.36 -0.65
N GLY A 212 -0.31 7.52 0.28
CA GLY A 212 0.21 6.17 0.41
C GLY A 212 -0.18 5.30 -0.79
N GLN A 213 0.81 4.64 -1.39
CA GLN A 213 0.63 3.81 -2.59
C GLN A 213 0.67 2.31 -2.28
N MET A 214 1.34 1.91 -1.19
CA MET A 214 1.42 0.52 -0.76
C MET A 214 1.43 0.42 0.77
N GLY A 215 1.17 -0.78 1.30
CA GLY A 215 1.39 -1.11 2.70
C GLY A 215 0.58 -0.26 3.68
N VAL A 216 1.11 -0.10 4.90
CA VAL A 216 0.52 0.76 5.94
C VAL A 216 0.33 2.20 5.45
N GLU A 217 1.27 2.73 4.66
CA GLU A 217 1.13 4.08 4.10
C GLU A 217 -0.19 4.24 3.35
N ARG A 218 -0.60 3.25 2.56
CA ARG A 218 -1.88 3.26 1.82
C ARG A 218 -3.07 3.00 2.74
N ILE A 219 -2.99 1.97 3.57
CA ILE A 219 -4.12 1.52 4.41
C ILE A 219 -4.52 2.61 5.41
N ALA A 220 -3.52 3.28 5.99
CA ALA A 220 -3.73 4.36 6.95
C ALA A 220 -3.73 5.75 6.30
N ASN A 221 -3.81 5.85 4.96
CA ASN A 221 -3.63 7.12 4.25
C ASN A 221 -4.58 8.21 4.76
N SER A 222 -5.86 7.90 4.96
CA SER A 222 -6.86 8.86 5.46
C SER A 222 -6.56 9.43 6.84
N THR A 223 -5.81 8.70 7.67
CA THR A 223 -5.37 9.15 9.00
C THR A 223 -4.04 9.90 8.89
N LEU A 224 -3.15 9.43 8.03
CA LEU A 224 -1.79 9.94 7.87
C LEU A 224 -1.70 11.24 7.08
N GLU A 225 -2.55 11.45 6.08
CA GLU A 225 -2.38 12.53 5.09
C GLU A 225 -2.58 13.95 5.66
N GLY A 226 -3.42 14.11 6.67
CA GLY A 226 -3.80 15.43 7.17
C GLY A 226 -4.57 16.24 6.14
N VAL A 227 -4.65 17.55 6.32
CA VAL A 227 -5.37 18.46 5.40
C VAL A 227 -4.40 19.52 4.92
N TRP A 228 -4.22 19.60 3.61
CA TRP A 228 -3.37 20.63 3.01
C TRP A 228 -3.99 22.01 3.19
N GLY A 229 -3.13 22.99 3.46
CA GLY A 229 -3.47 24.39 3.55
C GLY A 229 -3.43 25.05 2.17
N ASN A 230 -3.66 26.36 2.12
CA ASN A 230 -3.55 27.15 0.90
C ASN A 230 -2.98 28.53 1.19
N ARG A 231 -2.05 29.00 0.37
CA ARG A 231 -1.74 30.44 0.27
C ARG A 231 -2.71 31.08 -0.70
N LEU A 232 -3.28 32.20 -0.30
CA LEU A 232 -4.20 33.00 -1.10
C LEU A 232 -3.37 34.08 -1.77
N ILE A 233 -3.16 33.96 -3.08
CA ILE A 233 -2.41 34.95 -3.85
C ILE A 233 -3.37 35.64 -4.81
N GLU A 234 -3.37 36.95 -4.75
CA GLU A 234 -4.09 37.78 -5.70
C GLU A 234 -3.32 37.85 -7.01
N VAL A 235 -3.99 37.63 -8.14
CA VAL A 235 -3.42 37.69 -9.49
C VAL A 235 -4.18 38.67 -10.36
N ASN A 236 -3.46 39.31 -11.29
CA ASN A 236 -4.08 40.17 -12.29
C ASN A 236 -4.67 39.34 -13.46
N ALA A 237 -5.30 40.02 -14.43
CA ALA A 237 -5.91 39.39 -15.61
C ALA A 237 -4.92 38.62 -16.51
N LYS A 238 -3.60 38.86 -16.37
CA LYS A 238 -2.52 38.13 -17.06
C LYS A 238 -2.00 36.93 -16.25
N GLY A 239 -2.48 36.75 -15.01
CA GLY A 239 -2.05 35.68 -14.10
C GLY A 239 -0.80 36.01 -13.27
N GLU A 240 -0.39 37.27 -13.23
CA GLU A 240 0.77 37.72 -12.44
C GLU A 240 0.33 37.99 -10.99
N GLU A 241 1.12 37.50 -10.03
CA GLU A 241 0.90 37.67 -8.60
C GLU A 241 1.06 39.14 -8.20
N LEU A 242 0.06 39.70 -7.51
CA LEU A 242 0.05 41.06 -6.98
C LEU A 242 0.39 41.06 -5.49
N GLU A 243 -0.32 40.26 -4.70
CA GLU A 243 -0.25 40.31 -3.23
C GLU A 243 -0.65 38.97 -2.60
N GLU A 244 0.02 38.57 -1.51
CA GLU A 244 -0.41 37.44 -0.69
C GLU A 244 -1.50 37.91 0.31
N LEU A 245 -2.74 37.49 0.08
CA LEU A 245 -3.90 37.86 0.88
C LEU A 245 -3.96 37.10 2.22
N GLY A 246 -3.20 36.02 2.36
CA GLY A 246 -3.06 35.25 3.59
C GLY A 246 -2.83 33.75 3.37
N VAL A 247 -2.74 33.01 4.49
CA VAL A 247 -2.48 31.56 4.48
C VAL A 247 -3.54 30.83 5.31
N ILE A 248 -4.20 29.86 4.70
CA ILE A 248 -4.94 28.82 5.39
C ILE A 248 -3.92 27.77 5.81
N SER A 249 -3.60 27.68 7.10
CA SER A 249 -2.59 26.75 7.60
C SER A 249 -2.99 25.29 7.41
N PRO A 250 -2.07 24.40 7.00
CA PRO A 250 -2.35 22.98 6.90
C PRO A 250 -2.55 22.34 8.28
N THR A 251 -3.37 21.28 8.34
CA THR A 251 -3.53 20.44 9.54
C THR A 251 -2.69 19.18 9.38
N ALA A 252 -1.83 18.88 10.35
CA ALA A 252 -1.01 17.67 10.33
C ALA A 252 -1.86 16.39 10.41
N GLY A 253 -1.40 15.33 9.76
CA GLY A 253 -1.98 14.01 9.88
C GLY A 253 -1.75 13.42 11.27
N LYS A 254 -2.63 12.50 11.66
CA LYS A 254 -2.56 11.83 12.97
C LYS A 254 -1.59 10.66 12.91
N PRO A 255 -0.84 10.39 14.00
CA PRO A 255 0.01 9.22 14.05
C PRO A 255 -0.82 7.94 14.08
N VAL A 256 -0.25 6.86 13.53
CA VAL A 256 -0.81 5.51 13.63
C VAL A 256 0.17 4.58 14.32
N LYS A 257 -0.37 3.67 15.13
CA LYS A 257 0.41 2.70 15.89
C LYS A 257 0.20 1.31 15.33
N LEU A 258 1.29 0.64 15.01
CA LEU A 258 1.29 -0.73 14.51
C LEU A 258 1.36 -1.75 15.64
N THR A 259 0.94 -2.98 15.33
CA THR A 259 1.18 -4.17 16.16
C THR A 259 2.62 -4.66 16.08
N LEU A 260 3.34 -4.22 15.03
CA LEU A 260 4.73 -4.60 14.76
C LEU A 260 5.63 -4.25 15.93
N ASP A 261 6.53 -5.16 16.27
CA ASP A 261 7.60 -4.92 17.24
C ASP A 261 8.91 -4.67 16.49
N LEU A 262 9.48 -3.46 16.65
CA LEU A 262 10.66 -3.06 15.88
C LEU A 262 11.85 -4.01 16.06
N GLU A 263 12.08 -4.49 17.29
CA GLU A 263 13.24 -5.34 17.58
C GLU A 263 13.03 -6.74 17.01
N MET A 264 11.82 -7.30 17.10
CA MET A 264 11.51 -8.59 16.46
C MET A 264 11.63 -8.50 14.94
N GLN A 265 11.15 -7.41 14.33
CA GLN A 265 11.28 -7.21 12.88
C GLN A 265 12.75 -7.13 12.46
N LYS A 266 13.58 -6.38 13.20
CA LYS A 266 15.04 -6.31 12.96
C LYS A 266 15.69 -7.68 13.07
N THR A 267 15.34 -8.47 14.08
CA THR A 267 15.84 -9.84 14.23
C THR A 267 15.40 -10.71 13.05
N ALA A 268 14.13 -10.66 12.67
CA ALA A 268 13.58 -11.46 11.57
C ALA A 268 14.33 -11.17 10.25
N GLU A 269 14.51 -9.90 9.88
CA GLU A 269 15.24 -9.52 8.66
C GLU A 269 16.73 -9.83 8.75
N LYS A 270 17.37 -9.55 9.89
CA LYS A 270 18.80 -9.85 10.12
C LYS A 270 19.10 -11.34 9.96
N TYR A 271 18.31 -12.19 10.59
CA TYR A 271 18.57 -13.64 10.57
C TYR A 271 18.05 -14.31 9.30
N LEU A 272 17.02 -13.78 8.64
CA LEU A 272 16.69 -14.21 7.28
C LEU A 272 17.88 -13.93 6.34
N GLY A 273 18.51 -12.75 6.48
CA GLY A 273 19.67 -12.34 5.72
C GLY A 273 19.33 -12.13 4.25
N GLU A 274 20.26 -12.47 3.35
CA GLU A 274 20.06 -12.38 1.90
C GLU A 274 19.47 -13.66 1.29
N ARG A 275 18.70 -14.41 2.08
CA ARG A 275 18.07 -15.66 1.63
C ARG A 275 16.63 -15.38 1.24
N LEU A 276 16.26 -15.81 0.03
CA LEU A 276 14.88 -15.76 -0.46
C LEU A 276 13.95 -16.40 0.55
N GLY A 277 12.95 -15.68 1.03
CA GLY A 277 12.07 -16.21 2.07
C GLY A 277 11.29 -15.16 2.84
N ALA A 278 10.67 -15.61 3.92
CA ALA A 278 9.83 -14.78 4.78
C ALA A 278 9.74 -15.31 6.20
N VAL A 279 9.44 -14.40 7.13
CA VAL A 279 9.18 -14.67 8.54
C VAL A 279 7.90 -13.98 8.95
N VAL A 280 6.98 -14.70 9.58
CA VAL A 280 5.76 -14.12 10.16
C VAL A 280 5.65 -14.53 11.61
N ALA A 281 5.57 -13.58 12.53
CA ALA A 281 5.33 -13.81 13.95
C ALA A 281 4.03 -13.14 14.39
N LEU A 282 3.17 -13.87 15.09
CA LEU A 282 1.86 -13.42 15.55
C LEU A 282 1.74 -13.55 17.07
N ASP A 283 1.04 -12.61 17.70
CA ASP A 283 0.50 -12.81 19.04
C ASP A 283 -0.60 -13.89 18.98
N VAL A 284 -0.46 -14.95 19.77
CA VAL A 284 -1.36 -16.11 19.64
C VAL A 284 -2.79 -15.82 20.08
N LYS A 285 -3.03 -14.77 20.88
CA LYS A 285 -4.38 -14.49 21.41
C LYS A 285 -5.14 -13.51 20.54
N THR A 286 -4.43 -12.53 20.00
CA THR A 286 -5.03 -11.40 19.29
C THR A 286 -4.88 -11.50 17.77
N GLY A 287 -3.88 -12.22 17.27
CA GLY A 287 -3.51 -12.16 15.85
C GLY A 287 -2.74 -10.90 15.48
N ALA A 288 -2.32 -10.08 16.46
CA ALA A 288 -1.47 -8.93 16.21
C ALA A 288 -0.17 -9.39 15.53
N VAL A 289 0.14 -8.82 14.35
CA VAL A 289 1.37 -9.15 13.62
C VAL A 289 2.55 -8.48 14.31
N LEU A 290 3.46 -9.28 14.87
CA LEU A 290 4.61 -8.83 15.63
C LEU A 290 5.85 -8.63 14.75
N ALA A 291 6.01 -9.48 13.75
CA ALA A 291 7.01 -9.34 12.69
C ALA A 291 6.45 -9.92 11.39
N LEU A 292 6.73 -9.27 10.27
CA LEU A 292 6.42 -9.72 8.92
C LEU A 292 7.58 -9.29 8.02
N ALA A 293 8.56 -10.17 7.85
CA ALA A 293 9.75 -9.95 7.04
C ALA A 293 9.65 -10.75 5.74
N SER A 294 10.17 -10.17 4.66
CA SER A 294 10.29 -10.80 3.34
C SER A 294 11.59 -10.34 2.70
N TRP A 295 12.34 -11.27 2.11
CA TRP A 295 13.56 -10.95 1.35
C TRP A 295 13.46 -11.53 -0.07
N PRO A 296 13.85 -10.76 -1.12
CA PRO A 296 14.49 -9.44 -1.09
C PRO A 296 13.53 -8.33 -0.68
N ASN A 297 14.09 -7.30 -0.06
CA ASN A 297 13.37 -6.12 0.41
C ASN A 297 13.83 -4.86 -0.36
N PHE A 298 13.18 -3.74 -0.15
CA PHE A 298 13.49 -2.46 -0.77
C PHE A 298 13.40 -1.31 0.23
N ASP A 299 14.17 -0.25 0.00
CA ASP A 299 14.12 0.97 0.81
C ASP A 299 12.97 1.87 0.36
N PRO A 300 11.94 2.12 1.20
CA PRO A 300 10.85 3.02 0.84
C PRO A 300 11.28 4.48 0.63
N ASN A 301 12.46 4.89 1.14
CA ASN A 301 12.99 6.24 0.92
C ASN A 301 13.27 6.53 -0.57
N ILE A 302 13.46 5.52 -1.43
CA ILE A 302 13.66 5.77 -2.87
C ILE A 302 12.45 6.46 -3.52
N PHE A 303 11.26 6.28 -2.95
CA PHE A 303 9.99 6.84 -3.42
C PHE A 303 9.65 8.22 -2.88
N THR A 304 10.44 8.73 -1.92
CA THR A 304 10.24 10.09 -1.39
C THR A 304 10.85 11.16 -2.31
N ARG A 305 11.56 10.71 -3.35
CA ARG A 305 12.16 11.51 -4.42
C ARG A 305 11.92 10.83 -5.77
N LYS A 306 12.44 11.45 -6.84
CA LYS A 306 12.48 10.83 -8.17
C LYS A 306 13.31 9.54 -8.09
N VAL A 307 12.68 8.41 -8.38
CA VAL A 307 13.33 7.11 -8.50
C VAL A 307 14.23 7.13 -9.75
N THR A 308 15.49 6.75 -9.59
CA THR A 308 16.43 6.66 -10.72
C THR A 308 16.15 5.41 -11.55
N LYS A 309 16.59 5.40 -12.82
CA LYS A 309 16.45 4.21 -13.67
C LYS A 309 17.09 2.97 -13.04
N LYS A 310 18.28 3.10 -12.45
CA LYS A 310 18.98 1.99 -11.77
C LYS A 310 18.18 1.42 -10.59
N GLU A 311 17.59 2.29 -9.77
CA GLU A 311 16.74 1.87 -8.66
C GLU A 311 15.47 1.17 -9.15
N TRP A 312 14.84 1.73 -10.18
CA TRP A 312 13.67 1.12 -10.80
C TRP A 312 13.99 -0.26 -11.39
N ASP A 313 15.10 -0.38 -12.12
CA ASP A 313 15.54 -1.65 -12.71
C ASP A 313 15.85 -2.70 -11.62
N ARG A 314 16.45 -2.30 -10.49
CA ARG A 314 16.68 -3.20 -9.33
C ARG A 314 15.38 -3.74 -8.74
N LEU A 315 14.35 -2.90 -8.65
CA LEU A 315 13.02 -3.28 -8.16
C LEU A 315 12.29 -4.24 -9.10
N GLN A 316 12.63 -4.21 -10.39
CA GLN A 316 12.15 -5.15 -11.42
C GLN A 316 13.08 -6.36 -11.60
N GLY A 317 14.05 -6.56 -10.69
CA GLY A 317 14.99 -7.66 -10.74
C GLY A 317 14.31 -9.03 -10.68
N GLU A 318 15.01 -10.05 -11.18
CA GLU A 318 14.51 -11.44 -11.26
C GLU A 318 14.18 -12.05 -9.89
N ASP A 319 14.84 -11.56 -8.83
CA ASP A 319 14.61 -11.95 -7.43
C ASP A 319 13.32 -11.34 -6.84
N LYS A 320 12.62 -10.48 -7.59
CA LYS A 320 11.31 -9.87 -7.29
C LYS A 320 11.25 -9.16 -5.93
N PRO A 321 11.95 -8.03 -5.73
CA PRO A 321 11.98 -7.32 -4.43
C PRO A 321 10.63 -6.76 -3.96
N PHE A 322 9.67 -6.49 -4.86
CA PHE A 322 8.32 -6.08 -4.45
C PHE A 322 7.44 -7.23 -3.95
N LEU A 323 7.81 -8.47 -4.25
CA LEU A 323 7.02 -9.63 -3.86
C LEU A 323 7.13 -9.83 -2.35
N ASN A 324 6.02 -9.66 -1.66
CA ASN A 324 5.92 -10.01 -0.25
C ASN A 324 5.72 -11.53 -0.10
N ARG A 325 6.82 -12.25 0.10
CA ARG A 325 6.85 -13.71 0.23
C ARG A 325 6.09 -14.23 1.45
N ALA A 326 5.86 -13.39 2.46
CA ALA A 326 5.02 -13.76 3.60
C ALA A 326 3.56 -14.05 3.20
N LEU A 327 3.14 -13.57 2.02
CA LEU A 327 1.79 -13.66 1.48
C LEU A 327 1.72 -14.50 0.19
N GLN A 328 2.84 -15.11 -0.21
CA GLN A 328 2.91 -15.99 -1.39
C GLN A 328 2.58 -17.43 -1.00
N GLY A 329 1.89 -18.15 -1.89
CA GLY A 329 1.60 -19.57 -1.70
C GLY A 329 2.80 -20.46 -2.03
N TYR A 330 3.13 -21.37 -1.12
CA TYR A 330 4.15 -22.42 -1.26
C TYR A 330 3.56 -23.78 -0.90
N PRO A 331 4.08 -24.90 -1.44
CA PRO A 331 3.75 -26.20 -0.87
C PRO A 331 4.13 -26.22 0.61
N ALA A 332 3.24 -26.72 1.46
CA ALA A 332 3.40 -26.66 2.91
C ALA A 332 4.46 -27.64 3.44
N GLY A 333 4.71 -28.71 2.69
CA GLY A 333 5.51 -29.85 3.13
C GLY A 333 5.03 -30.38 4.48
N SER A 334 5.96 -30.92 5.27
CA SER A 334 5.65 -31.57 6.55
C SER A 334 4.98 -30.67 7.61
N THR A 335 4.87 -29.36 7.40
CA THR A 335 4.05 -28.48 8.28
C THR A 335 2.55 -28.82 8.15
N PHE A 336 2.11 -29.30 6.99
CA PHE A 336 0.72 -29.70 6.73
C PHE A 336 0.27 -30.93 7.51
N LYS A 337 1.20 -31.73 8.05
CA LYS A 337 0.88 -32.90 8.88
C LYS A 337 0.06 -32.53 10.14
N ILE A 338 0.08 -31.26 10.55
CA ILE A 338 -0.84 -30.71 11.56
C ILE A 338 -2.30 -30.78 11.08
N VAL A 339 -2.56 -30.37 9.83
CA VAL A 339 -3.88 -30.48 9.19
C VAL A 339 -4.26 -31.94 9.02
N THR A 340 -3.36 -32.79 8.52
CA THR A 340 -3.62 -34.22 8.32
C THR A 340 -3.94 -34.93 9.63
N SER A 341 -3.22 -34.61 10.72
CA SER A 341 -3.51 -35.13 12.06
C SER A 341 -4.91 -34.74 12.51
N THR A 342 -5.25 -33.45 12.35
CA THR A 342 -6.56 -32.92 12.72
C THR A 342 -7.66 -33.60 11.92
N ALA A 343 -7.51 -33.67 10.59
CA ALA A 343 -8.46 -34.27 9.67
C ALA A 343 -8.69 -35.75 9.97
N GLY A 344 -7.62 -36.50 10.24
CA GLY A 344 -7.66 -37.91 10.63
C GLY A 344 -8.49 -38.13 11.88
N MET A 345 -8.14 -37.49 12.99
CA MET A 345 -8.87 -37.67 14.25
C MET A 345 -10.31 -37.14 14.18
N GLN A 346 -10.52 -35.99 13.56
CA GLN A 346 -11.85 -35.38 13.44
C GLN A 346 -12.77 -36.06 12.41
N SER A 347 -12.24 -36.99 11.60
CA SER A 347 -13.08 -37.85 10.76
C SER A 347 -13.78 -38.97 11.54
N GLY A 348 -13.38 -39.20 12.81
CA GLY A 348 -13.84 -40.33 13.62
C GLY A 348 -13.16 -41.66 13.27
N LYS A 349 -12.28 -41.70 12.26
CA LYS A 349 -11.56 -42.92 11.84
C LYS A 349 -10.37 -43.25 12.73
N PHE A 350 -9.87 -42.27 13.47
CA PHE A 350 -8.77 -42.43 14.41
C PHE A 350 -9.10 -41.77 15.74
N THR A 351 -8.66 -42.41 16.81
CA THR A 351 -8.69 -41.86 18.17
C THR A 351 -7.34 -41.21 18.51
N PRO A 352 -7.28 -40.35 19.54
CA PRO A 352 -6.02 -39.82 20.09
C PRO A 352 -4.93 -40.87 20.32
N ASP A 353 -5.30 -42.09 20.72
CA ASP A 353 -4.38 -43.18 21.05
C ASP A 353 -4.13 -44.15 19.89
N SER A 354 -4.68 -43.88 18.70
CA SER A 354 -4.49 -44.76 17.54
C SER A 354 -3.02 -44.83 17.13
N THR A 355 -2.55 -46.05 16.91
CA THR A 355 -1.20 -46.34 16.42
C THR A 355 -1.22 -46.96 15.04
N LEU A 356 -0.22 -46.69 14.22
CA LEU A 356 -0.03 -47.29 12.90
C LEU A 356 1.42 -47.75 12.73
N PHE A 357 1.60 -48.77 11.90
CA PHE A 357 2.93 -49.23 11.53
C PHE A 357 3.53 -48.31 10.46
N SER A 358 4.74 -47.82 10.71
CA SER A 358 5.54 -47.00 9.81
C SER A 358 6.77 -47.79 9.33
N SER A 359 6.84 -48.01 8.02
CA SER A 359 7.92 -48.69 7.29
C SER A 359 8.76 -47.71 6.47
N ALA A 360 9.82 -48.20 5.82
CA ALA A 360 10.65 -47.41 4.91
C ALA A 360 9.91 -46.91 3.65
N SER A 361 8.83 -47.60 3.25
CA SER A 361 7.93 -47.17 2.18
C SER A 361 6.56 -47.86 2.33
N ILE A 362 5.55 -47.33 1.63
CA ILE A 362 4.24 -47.95 1.48
C ILE A 362 3.84 -47.98 0.00
N THR A 363 3.26 -49.09 -0.46
CA THR A 363 2.73 -49.20 -1.83
C THR A 363 1.25 -48.90 -1.85
N ILE A 364 0.86 -47.87 -2.60
CA ILE A 364 -0.54 -47.44 -2.73
C ILE A 364 -0.85 -47.33 -4.23
N GLY A 365 -1.87 -48.07 -4.70
CA GLY A 365 -2.27 -48.05 -6.10
C GLY A 365 -1.17 -48.50 -7.07
N GLY A 366 -0.26 -49.38 -6.63
CA GLY A 366 0.87 -49.87 -7.42
C GLY A 366 2.10 -48.95 -7.43
N ILE A 367 2.06 -47.80 -6.74
CA ILE A 367 3.17 -46.85 -6.64
C ILE A 367 3.76 -46.91 -5.23
N SER A 368 5.08 -46.98 -5.11
CA SER A 368 5.79 -46.93 -3.83
C SER A 368 6.02 -45.49 -3.40
N PHE A 369 5.58 -45.14 -2.20
CA PHE A 369 5.82 -43.85 -1.56
C PHE A 369 6.77 -44.02 -0.38
N ASN A 370 7.89 -43.30 -0.42
CA ASN A 370 8.98 -43.51 0.52
C ASN A 370 8.78 -42.71 1.82
N GLU A 371 9.32 -43.27 2.90
CA GLU A 371 9.65 -42.55 4.11
C GLU A 371 10.98 -41.80 3.93
N HIS A 372 11.20 -40.75 4.71
CA HIS A 372 12.49 -40.05 4.74
C HIS A 372 13.57 -40.76 5.58
N GLY A 373 13.26 -41.97 6.07
CA GLY A 373 14.10 -42.82 6.91
C GLY A 373 13.69 -44.29 6.77
N ALA A 374 14.19 -45.16 7.66
CA ALA A 374 13.95 -46.61 7.59
C ALA A 374 12.53 -47.05 8.04
N GLY A 375 11.68 -46.11 8.46
CA GLY A 375 10.45 -46.40 9.19
C GLY A 375 10.65 -46.35 10.70
N TYR A 376 9.55 -46.26 11.44
CA TYR A 376 9.54 -46.04 12.89
C TYR A 376 8.82 -47.14 13.68
N GLY A 377 8.41 -48.23 13.02
CA GLY A 377 7.63 -49.28 13.66
C GLY A 377 6.21 -48.79 14.01
N THR A 378 5.61 -49.38 15.04
CA THR A 378 4.27 -48.97 15.48
C THR A 378 4.36 -47.70 16.33
N ILE A 379 3.84 -46.60 15.79
CA ILE A 379 3.87 -45.28 16.43
C ILE A 379 2.49 -44.63 16.46
N GLY A 380 2.27 -43.72 17.40
CA GLY A 380 1.07 -42.87 17.47
C GLY A 380 1.28 -41.48 16.85
N PHE A 381 0.23 -40.65 16.86
CA PHE A 381 0.27 -39.29 16.29
C PHE A 381 1.39 -38.41 16.85
N ARG A 382 1.65 -38.49 18.16
CA ARG A 382 2.71 -37.69 18.81
C ARG A 382 4.09 -38.00 18.24
N ASP A 383 4.45 -39.27 18.19
CA ASP A 383 5.74 -39.72 17.65
C ASP A 383 5.82 -39.50 16.14
N ALA A 384 4.71 -39.70 15.42
CA ALA A 384 4.64 -39.42 13.99
C ALA A 384 4.87 -37.94 13.67
N LEU A 385 4.35 -37.01 14.48
CA LEU A 385 4.66 -35.59 14.38
C LEU A 385 6.12 -35.32 14.75
N ALA A 386 6.61 -35.87 15.88
CA ALA A 386 7.95 -35.67 16.41
C ALA A 386 9.04 -36.05 15.39
N TYR A 387 8.94 -37.25 14.83
CA TYR A 387 9.87 -37.77 13.84
C TYR A 387 9.43 -37.49 12.39
N SER A 388 8.31 -36.79 12.20
CA SER A 388 7.83 -36.38 10.89
C SER A 388 7.57 -37.55 9.91
N SER A 389 7.09 -38.71 10.37
CA SER A 389 6.90 -39.90 9.52
C SER A 389 5.93 -39.66 8.34
N ASN A 390 6.41 -39.77 7.11
CA ASN A 390 5.58 -39.71 5.91
C ASN A 390 4.61 -40.89 5.82
N THR A 391 5.07 -42.12 6.07
CA THR A 391 4.25 -43.33 5.88
C THR A 391 3.08 -43.42 6.85
N PHE A 392 3.23 -42.89 8.07
CA PHE A 392 2.12 -42.70 8.99
C PHE A 392 1.09 -41.73 8.40
N PHE A 393 1.53 -40.57 7.90
CA PHE A 393 0.61 -39.55 7.37
C PHE A 393 -0.01 -39.91 6.02
N TYR A 394 0.64 -40.70 5.17
CA TYR A 394 0.01 -41.27 3.98
C TYR A 394 -1.21 -42.11 4.36
N GLN A 395 -1.07 -43.00 5.34
CA GLN A 395 -2.18 -43.84 5.83
C GLN A 395 -3.31 -43.00 6.43
N VAL A 396 -2.97 -42.02 7.29
CA VAL A 396 -3.96 -41.13 7.91
C VAL A 396 -4.68 -40.29 6.85
N GLY A 397 -3.96 -39.72 5.89
CA GLY A 397 -4.54 -38.90 4.82
C GLY A 397 -5.42 -39.69 3.87
N MET A 398 -5.00 -40.90 3.49
CA MET A 398 -5.81 -41.82 2.68
C MET A 398 -7.09 -42.23 3.39
N ALA A 399 -7.03 -42.48 4.69
CA ALA A 399 -8.22 -42.77 5.48
C ALA A 399 -9.10 -41.52 5.64
N ALA A 400 -8.55 -40.35 5.92
CA ALA A 400 -9.32 -39.12 6.12
C ALA A 400 -10.02 -38.63 4.84
N GLY A 401 -9.32 -38.73 3.70
CA GLY A 401 -9.77 -38.23 2.40
C GLY A 401 -9.48 -36.73 2.18
N PRO A 402 -9.45 -36.28 0.91
CA PRO A 402 -9.07 -34.91 0.55
C PRO A 402 -10.10 -33.85 0.98
N GLU A 403 -11.38 -34.19 1.06
CA GLU A 403 -12.43 -33.28 1.54
C GLU A 403 -12.22 -32.94 3.01
N GLN A 404 -11.88 -33.93 3.83
CA GLN A 404 -11.66 -33.74 5.25
C GLN A 404 -10.38 -32.94 5.51
N MET A 405 -9.30 -33.22 4.77
CA MET A 405 -8.07 -32.41 4.82
C MET A 405 -8.32 -30.96 4.37
N SER A 406 -9.10 -30.76 3.31
CA SER A 406 -9.49 -29.42 2.84
C SER A 406 -10.34 -28.66 3.86
N LYS A 407 -11.31 -29.35 4.47
CA LYS A 407 -12.18 -28.78 5.51
C LYS A 407 -11.36 -28.31 6.70
N TRP A 408 -10.49 -29.17 7.25
CA TRP A 408 -9.71 -28.83 8.43
C TRP A 408 -8.58 -27.85 8.15
N GLY A 409 -7.99 -27.87 6.96
CA GLY A 409 -7.03 -26.85 6.57
C GLY A 409 -7.66 -25.46 6.55
N ARG A 410 -8.87 -25.34 5.98
CA ARG A 410 -9.67 -24.10 6.06
C ARG A 410 -10.04 -23.74 7.49
N GLU A 411 -10.49 -24.70 8.28
CA GLU A 411 -10.85 -24.44 9.67
C GLU A 411 -9.65 -24.03 10.53
N LEU A 412 -8.42 -24.40 10.16
CA LEU A 412 -7.19 -23.96 10.81
C LEU A 412 -6.62 -22.65 10.25
N GLY A 413 -7.21 -22.08 9.19
CA GLY A 413 -6.86 -20.75 8.68
C GLY A 413 -6.21 -20.70 7.30
N ILE A 414 -6.11 -21.82 6.59
CA ILE A 414 -5.53 -21.88 5.25
C ILE A 414 -6.62 -21.75 4.19
N GLY A 415 -6.44 -20.94 3.15
CA GLY A 415 -7.28 -21.02 1.95
C GLY A 415 -8.65 -20.35 2.10
N GLY A 416 -8.66 -19.13 2.66
CA GLY A 416 -9.83 -18.22 2.64
C GLY A 416 -10.42 -17.85 4.00
N SER A 417 -9.93 -18.44 5.10
CA SER A 417 -10.54 -18.28 6.44
C SER A 417 -10.01 -17.11 7.26
N ILE A 418 -9.05 -16.36 6.71
CA ILE A 418 -8.48 -15.15 7.31
C ILE A 418 -8.92 -13.91 6.54
N ASN A 419 -9.12 -12.79 7.22
CA ASN A 419 -9.54 -11.54 6.61
C ASN A 419 -8.32 -10.74 6.14
N LEU A 420 -7.85 -11.03 4.92
CA LEU A 420 -6.71 -10.31 4.33
C LEU A 420 -6.94 -8.80 4.18
N LYS A 421 -8.20 -8.33 4.18
CA LYS A 421 -8.51 -6.88 4.13
C LYS A 421 -8.00 -6.14 5.37
N LEU A 422 -7.93 -6.80 6.53
CA LEU A 422 -7.38 -6.21 7.76
C LEU A 422 -5.89 -5.93 7.65
N LEU A 423 -5.16 -6.77 6.90
CA LEU A 423 -3.76 -6.55 6.60
C LEU A 423 -3.56 -5.44 5.57
N GLY A 424 -4.45 -5.35 4.59
CA GLY A 424 -4.47 -4.30 3.56
C GLY A 424 -3.20 -4.21 2.68
N LEU A 425 -2.35 -5.23 2.74
CA LEU A 425 -1.13 -5.36 1.96
C LEU A 425 -1.45 -5.83 0.53
N ASP A 426 -0.73 -5.30 -0.45
CA ASP A 426 -0.86 -5.70 -1.84
C ASP A 426 -0.35 -7.11 -2.09
N GLY A 427 -0.90 -7.77 -3.11
CA GLY A 427 -0.50 -9.12 -3.50
C GLY A 427 -0.89 -10.21 -2.51
N ALA A 428 -1.63 -9.88 -1.45
CA ALA A 428 -2.13 -10.83 -0.47
C ALA A 428 -3.12 -11.77 -1.14
N ASN A 429 -2.73 -13.03 -1.30
CA ASN A 429 -3.60 -14.09 -1.80
C ASN A 429 -3.71 -15.19 -0.74
N HIS A 430 -4.81 -15.92 -0.80
CA HIS A 430 -4.97 -17.11 0.01
C HIS A 430 -4.17 -18.27 -0.57
N GLY A 431 -3.72 -19.15 0.32
CA GLY A 431 -3.32 -20.49 -0.06
C GLY A 431 -4.46 -21.28 -0.70
N GLN A 432 -4.17 -22.51 -1.10
CA GLN A 432 -5.08 -23.39 -1.80
C GLN A 432 -4.99 -24.77 -1.18
N ILE A 433 -6.13 -25.32 -0.77
CA ILE A 433 -6.25 -26.73 -0.43
C ILE A 433 -7.40 -27.27 -1.28
N PRO A 434 -7.11 -27.74 -2.51
CA PRO A 434 -8.15 -28.13 -3.44
C PRO A 434 -8.85 -29.42 -3.04
N THR A 435 -10.17 -29.45 -3.20
CA THR A 435 -10.96 -30.68 -3.21
C THR A 435 -10.94 -31.33 -4.61
N PRO A 436 -11.38 -32.61 -4.74
CA PRO A 436 -11.57 -33.25 -6.04
C PRO A 436 -12.39 -32.41 -7.03
N ALA A 437 -13.52 -31.87 -6.58
CA ALA A 437 -14.36 -30.99 -7.40
C ALA A 437 -13.63 -29.70 -7.84
N GLN A 438 -12.76 -29.15 -7.00
CA GLN A 438 -11.95 -27.98 -7.34
C GLN A 438 -10.85 -28.34 -8.34
N LYS A 439 -10.19 -29.49 -8.22
CA LYS A 439 -9.22 -29.98 -9.19
C LYS A 439 -9.85 -30.15 -10.58
N GLN A 440 -11.00 -30.83 -10.64
CA GLN A 440 -11.74 -31.01 -11.90
C GLN A 440 -12.10 -29.67 -12.55
N LYS A 441 -12.50 -28.67 -11.75
CA LYS A 441 -12.83 -27.33 -12.26
C LYS A 441 -11.59 -26.57 -12.76
N MET A 442 -10.45 -26.68 -12.09
CA MET A 442 -9.23 -25.94 -12.43
C MET A 442 -8.49 -26.55 -13.62
N TYR A 443 -8.44 -27.88 -13.70
CA TYR A 443 -7.57 -28.60 -14.63
C TYR A 443 -8.32 -29.52 -15.60
N GLY A 444 -9.61 -29.77 -15.39
CA GLY A 444 -10.36 -30.74 -16.20
C GLY A 444 -9.98 -32.21 -15.91
N GLU A 445 -9.27 -32.46 -14.83
CA GLU A 445 -8.75 -33.79 -14.46
C GLU A 445 -9.40 -34.36 -13.20
N ASP A 446 -9.65 -35.67 -13.24
CA ASP A 446 -10.13 -36.43 -12.09
C ASP A 446 -9.12 -36.41 -10.94
N TRP A 447 -9.63 -36.72 -9.73
CA TRP A 447 -8.77 -36.90 -8.55
C TRP A 447 -8.18 -38.31 -8.51
N TYR A 448 -6.87 -38.39 -8.49
CA TYR A 448 -6.13 -39.65 -8.43
C TYR A 448 -5.70 -39.98 -7.00
N VAL A 449 -5.44 -41.26 -6.74
CA VAL A 449 -4.97 -41.73 -5.43
C VAL A 449 -3.67 -41.02 -5.00
N GLY A 450 -2.75 -40.78 -5.93
CA GLY A 450 -1.51 -40.04 -5.66
C GLY A 450 -1.71 -38.59 -5.22
N ASP A 451 -2.82 -37.95 -5.61
CA ASP A 451 -3.16 -36.60 -5.15
C ASP A 451 -3.44 -36.60 -3.64
N THR A 452 -4.18 -37.59 -3.14
CA THR A 452 -4.43 -37.74 -1.69
C THR A 452 -3.14 -38.02 -0.92
N VAL A 453 -2.28 -38.90 -1.45
CA VAL A 453 -1.02 -39.28 -0.77
C VAL A 453 -0.07 -38.09 -0.64
N THR A 454 0.11 -37.32 -1.72
CA THR A 454 0.98 -36.13 -1.71
C THR A 454 0.37 -34.98 -0.90
N MET A 455 -0.96 -34.78 -0.99
CA MET A 455 -1.69 -33.82 -0.16
C MET A 455 -1.52 -34.10 1.33
N ALA A 456 -1.51 -35.37 1.75
CA ALA A 456 -1.39 -35.77 3.16
C ALA A 456 -0.09 -35.28 3.84
N ILE A 457 0.94 -34.99 3.06
CA ILE A 457 2.22 -34.44 3.52
C ILE A 457 2.46 -32.99 3.06
N GLY A 458 1.43 -32.30 2.55
CA GLY A 458 1.50 -30.90 2.15
C GLY A 458 2.22 -30.64 0.83
N GLN A 459 2.33 -31.65 -0.04
CA GLN A 459 2.80 -31.51 -1.42
C GLN A 459 1.62 -31.60 -2.42
N GLY A 460 1.93 -31.67 -3.72
CA GLY A 460 0.94 -31.70 -4.79
C GLY A 460 0.29 -30.34 -4.97
N LEU A 461 -1.05 -30.29 -4.96
CA LEU A 461 -1.81 -29.06 -5.21
C LEU A 461 -1.99 -28.16 -3.98
N VAL A 462 -1.45 -28.55 -2.83
CA VAL A 462 -1.52 -27.76 -1.60
C VAL A 462 -0.58 -26.56 -1.72
N LEU A 463 -1.12 -25.36 -1.52
CA LEU A 463 -0.36 -24.12 -1.39
C LEU A 463 -0.78 -23.41 -0.10
N VAL A 464 0.18 -22.86 0.63
CA VAL A 464 -0.03 -22.14 1.89
C VAL A 464 0.87 -20.92 1.94
N THR A 465 0.38 -19.83 2.51
CA THR A 465 1.24 -18.66 2.81
C THR A 465 1.92 -18.82 4.17
N PRO A 466 3.13 -18.24 4.37
CA PRO A 466 3.74 -18.16 5.70
C PRO A 466 2.82 -17.52 6.74
N LEU A 467 2.03 -16.52 6.35
CA LEU A 467 1.01 -15.93 7.20
C LEU A 467 -0.05 -16.96 7.65
N GLU A 468 -0.63 -17.73 6.73
CA GLU A 468 -1.62 -18.76 7.05
C GLU A 468 -1.03 -19.88 7.92
N LEU A 469 0.24 -20.24 7.69
CA LEU A 469 0.97 -21.18 8.54
C LEU A 469 1.13 -20.65 9.98
N ALA A 470 1.43 -19.37 10.15
CA ALA A 470 1.49 -18.72 11.46
C ALA A 470 0.11 -18.70 12.15
N VAL A 471 -0.97 -18.50 11.38
CA VAL A 471 -2.35 -18.58 11.91
C VAL A 471 -2.71 -20.02 12.31
N MET A 472 -2.35 -21.01 11.50
CA MET A 472 -2.57 -22.43 11.81
C MET A 472 -1.92 -22.81 13.13
N VAL A 473 -0.63 -22.50 13.31
CA VAL A 473 0.07 -22.85 14.55
C VAL A 473 -0.39 -22.02 15.74
N SER A 474 -0.79 -20.76 15.54
CA SER A 474 -1.45 -19.93 16.56
C SER A 474 -2.76 -20.55 17.06
N THR A 475 -3.58 -21.05 16.13
CA THR A 475 -4.86 -21.74 16.44
C THR A 475 -4.64 -22.99 17.28
N VAL A 476 -3.58 -23.75 16.99
CA VAL A 476 -3.20 -24.91 17.80
C VAL A 476 -2.71 -24.48 19.20
N ALA A 477 -1.89 -23.42 19.25
CA ALA A 477 -1.28 -22.95 20.48
C ALA A 477 -2.29 -22.37 21.48
N ASN A 478 -3.31 -21.66 21.01
CA ASN A 478 -4.21 -20.87 21.86
C ASN A 478 -5.53 -21.56 22.23
N GLY A 479 -5.60 -22.89 22.13
CA GLY A 479 -6.80 -23.62 22.51
C GLY A 479 -7.85 -23.74 21.40
N GLY A 480 -7.48 -23.63 20.12
CA GLY A 480 -8.40 -23.76 18.98
C GLY A 480 -9.14 -22.46 18.62
N TRP A 481 -8.55 -21.29 18.90
CA TRP A 481 -9.11 -20.00 18.52
C TRP A 481 -8.37 -19.46 17.29
N ARG A 482 -9.02 -19.46 16.12
CA ARG A 482 -8.41 -18.96 14.89
C ARG A 482 -8.34 -17.43 14.91
N VAL A 483 -7.13 -16.90 15.06
CA VAL A 483 -6.88 -15.45 15.11
C VAL A 483 -7.03 -14.79 13.73
N GLN A 484 -7.30 -13.48 13.72
CA GLN A 484 -7.36 -12.67 12.51
C GLN A 484 -6.14 -11.73 12.46
N PRO A 485 -5.19 -11.96 11.53
CA PRO A 485 -4.00 -11.12 11.42
C PRO A 485 -4.33 -9.66 11.10
N HIS A 486 -3.71 -8.73 11.83
CA HIS A 486 -3.89 -7.29 11.64
C HIS A 486 -2.61 -6.52 11.97
N LEU A 487 -2.44 -5.35 11.34
CA LEU A 487 -1.24 -4.51 11.48
C LEU A 487 -1.49 -3.26 12.34
N LEU A 488 -2.70 -2.70 12.34
CA LEU A 488 -3.00 -1.49 13.10
C LEU A 488 -3.55 -1.85 14.47
N VAL A 489 -3.06 -1.21 15.53
CA VAL A 489 -3.59 -1.42 16.90
C VAL A 489 -5.07 -1.05 16.98
N SER A 490 -5.55 -0.11 16.16
CA SER A 490 -6.97 0.24 16.09
C SER A 490 -7.86 -0.89 15.58
N GLN A 491 -7.31 -1.86 14.84
CA GLN A 491 -8.05 -3.01 14.31
C GLN A 491 -8.20 -4.15 15.34
N THR A 492 -7.48 -4.12 16.47
CA THR A 492 -7.47 -5.25 17.43
C THR A 492 -8.86 -5.61 17.96
N ASN A 493 -9.76 -4.62 18.13
CA ASN A 493 -11.13 -4.88 18.58
C ASN A 493 -12.03 -5.49 17.49
N GLU A 494 -11.73 -5.24 16.22
CA GLU A 494 -12.45 -5.78 15.07
C GLU A 494 -11.93 -7.19 14.72
N ALA A 495 -10.64 -7.43 14.90
CA ALA A 495 -9.94 -8.67 14.60
C ALA A 495 -10.19 -9.78 15.65
N LYS A 496 -11.45 -10.07 15.96
CA LYS A 496 -11.82 -11.05 16.99
C LYS A 496 -11.45 -12.49 16.55
N PRO A 497 -10.80 -13.29 17.42
CA PRO A 497 -10.57 -14.70 17.15
C PRO A 497 -11.87 -15.50 17.00
N ILE A 498 -11.85 -16.52 16.16
CA ILE A 498 -13.00 -17.38 15.86
C ILE A 498 -12.73 -18.77 16.44
N LYS A 499 -13.60 -19.26 17.32
CA LYS A 499 -13.47 -20.61 17.87
C LYS A 499 -13.66 -21.65 16.76
N THR A 500 -12.72 -22.58 16.64
CA THR A 500 -12.83 -23.70 15.70
C THR A 500 -13.55 -24.88 16.33
N ALA A 501 -14.04 -25.78 15.47
CA ALA A 501 -14.69 -27.02 15.89
C ALA A 501 -13.73 -28.14 16.35
N ILE A 502 -12.42 -27.87 16.49
CA ILE A 502 -11.44 -28.92 16.85
C ILE A 502 -11.74 -29.48 18.25
N ALA A 503 -11.79 -30.81 18.38
CA ALA A 503 -12.00 -31.44 19.68
C ALA A 503 -10.81 -31.19 20.62
N PRO A 504 -11.04 -30.93 21.92
CA PRO A 504 -9.97 -30.68 22.88
C PRO A 504 -8.89 -31.79 22.92
N GLU A 505 -9.29 -33.06 22.77
CA GLU A 505 -8.39 -34.22 22.82
C GLU A 505 -7.50 -34.28 21.59
N THR A 506 -8.07 -33.98 20.40
CA THR A 506 -7.30 -33.83 19.16
C THR A 506 -6.29 -32.70 19.28
N LEU A 507 -6.72 -31.56 19.82
CA LEU A 507 -5.87 -30.39 20.00
C LEU A 507 -4.70 -30.68 20.94
N ASP A 508 -4.94 -31.38 22.05
CA ASP A 508 -3.88 -31.72 22.99
C ASP A 508 -2.86 -32.69 22.38
N VAL A 509 -3.29 -33.73 21.66
CA VAL A 509 -2.38 -34.64 20.93
C VAL A 509 -1.48 -33.88 19.97
N ILE A 510 -2.04 -32.96 19.17
CA ILE A 510 -1.26 -32.17 18.23
C ILE A 510 -0.28 -31.28 18.99
N ARG A 511 -0.73 -30.57 20.03
CA ARG A 511 0.12 -29.68 20.82
C ARG A 511 1.28 -30.45 21.46
N GLN A 512 1.02 -31.60 22.07
CA GLN A 512 2.06 -32.46 22.64
C GLN A 512 2.99 -33.01 21.56
N GLY A 513 2.48 -33.42 20.40
CA GLY A 513 3.31 -33.85 19.27
C GLY A 513 4.24 -32.74 18.76
N LEU A 514 3.77 -31.49 18.69
CA LEU A 514 4.59 -30.34 18.32
C LEU A 514 5.65 -30.01 19.39
N ILE A 515 5.36 -30.22 20.67
CA ILE A 515 6.35 -30.12 21.75
C ILE A 515 7.38 -31.25 21.62
N ASP A 516 6.95 -32.48 21.31
CA ASP A 516 7.84 -33.64 21.12
C ASP A 516 8.79 -33.48 19.93
N VAL A 517 8.40 -32.75 18.87
CA VAL A 517 9.31 -32.34 17.79
C VAL A 517 10.52 -31.60 18.33
N VAL A 518 10.33 -30.72 19.31
CA VAL A 518 11.39 -29.89 19.91
C VAL A 518 12.11 -30.63 21.05
N LEU A 519 11.44 -31.53 21.77
CA LEU A 519 12.08 -32.29 22.86
C LEU A 519 12.99 -33.42 22.34
N LYS A 520 12.49 -34.21 21.39
CA LYS A 520 13.13 -35.47 20.96
C LYS A 520 13.17 -35.67 19.44
N GLY A 521 12.47 -34.83 18.68
CA GLY A 521 12.25 -35.00 17.25
C GLY A 521 13.12 -34.12 16.35
N THR A 522 12.59 -33.83 15.16
CA THR A 522 13.31 -33.11 14.09
C THR A 522 13.64 -31.66 14.41
N GLY A 523 13.00 -31.07 15.43
CA GLY A 523 13.21 -29.68 15.87
C GLY A 523 14.07 -29.55 17.12
N ARG A 524 14.80 -30.60 17.53
CA ARG A 524 15.57 -30.62 18.80
C ARG A 524 16.54 -29.45 18.98
N GLY A 525 17.08 -28.91 17.89
CA GLY A 525 17.95 -27.73 17.92
C GLY A 525 17.29 -26.48 18.51
N MET A 526 15.95 -26.41 18.57
CA MET A 526 15.22 -25.32 19.21
C MET A 526 15.30 -25.36 20.75
N ASN A 527 15.68 -26.50 21.35
CA ASN A 527 15.73 -26.71 22.79
C ASN A 527 17.17 -26.63 23.33
N ASP A 528 17.84 -25.51 23.09
CA ASP A 528 19.21 -25.22 23.55
C ASP A 528 19.27 -24.55 24.94
N GLY A 529 18.12 -24.33 25.58
CA GLY A 529 17.99 -23.67 26.88
C GLY A 529 18.01 -22.14 26.84
N SER A 530 18.25 -21.52 25.67
CA SER A 530 18.29 -20.07 25.50
C SER A 530 16.92 -19.42 25.28
N ILE A 531 15.90 -20.23 25.00
CA ILE A 531 14.49 -19.85 24.92
C ILE A 531 13.64 -20.76 25.83
N PRO A 532 12.43 -20.34 26.26
CA PRO A 532 11.48 -21.25 26.88
C PRO A 532 11.21 -22.45 25.96
N LEU A 533 10.88 -23.60 26.55
CA LEU A 533 10.45 -24.76 25.78
C LEU A 533 9.34 -24.33 24.81
N SER A 534 9.50 -24.67 23.54
CA SER A 534 8.58 -24.33 22.46
C SER A 534 7.97 -25.61 21.87
N GLY A 535 6.89 -25.44 21.12
CA GLY A 535 6.38 -26.46 20.21
C GLY A 535 6.58 -26.03 18.76
N GLY A 536 6.79 -26.96 17.85
CA GLY A 536 6.88 -26.63 16.43
C GLY A 536 6.92 -27.82 15.49
N LYS A 537 7.07 -27.54 14.20
CA LYS A 537 7.16 -28.54 13.14
C LYS A 537 8.09 -28.05 12.04
N THR A 538 9.11 -28.85 11.73
CA THR A 538 9.95 -28.64 10.54
C THR A 538 9.18 -29.08 9.28
N GLY A 539 9.44 -28.38 8.19
CA GLY A 539 9.01 -28.72 6.84
C GLY A 539 10.18 -28.68 5.88
N THR A 540 10.22 -29.65 4.98
CA THR A 540 11.08 -29.66 3.81
C THR A 540 10.16 -29.84 2.61
N VAL A 541 10.34 -29.01 1.59
CA VAL A 541 9.54 -29.05 0.37
C VAL A 541 10.47 -29.37 -0.78
N GLU A 542 10.30 -30.55 -1.34
CA GLU A 542 11.06 -31.00 -2.50
C GLU A 542 10.60 -30.24 -3.73
N ILE A 543 11.55 -29.69 -4.47
CA ILE A 543 11.28 -29.04 -5.75
C ILE A 543 12.09 -29.80 -6.81
N PRO A 544 11.44 -30.47 -7.78
CA PRO A 544 12.15 -31.19 -8.82
C PRO A 544 13.16 -30.29 -9.55
N GLY A 545 14.44 -30.69 -9.54
CA GLY A 545 15.51 -29.95 -10.21
C GLY A 545 16.05 -28.72 -9.47
N HIS A 546 15.59 -28.44 -8.26
CA HIS A 546 16.03 -27.30 -7.44
C HIS A 546 16.30 -27.71 -5.98
N PRO A 547 17.08 -26.91 -5.22
CA PRO A 547 17.24 -27.15 -3.80
C PRO A 547 15.90 -27.02 -3.05
N ASP A 548 15.72 -27.85 -2.02
CA ASP A 548 14.49 -27.87 -1.24
C ASP A 548 14.23 -26.54 -0.52
N ASN A 549 12.95 -26.18 -0.35
CA ASN A 549 12.59 -25.09 0.54
C ASN A 549 12.55 -25.57 2.00
N SER A 550 13.16 -24.76 2.87
CA SER A 550 13.20 -24.98 4.31
C SER A 550 12.03 -24.25 4.97
N MET A 551 11.23 -24.96 5.75
CA MET A 551 10.12 -24.39 6.50
C MET A 551 10.17 -24.75 7.98
N TYR A 552 9.66 -23.86 8.82
CA TYR A 552 9.42 -24.12 10.22
C TYR A 552 8.20 -23.35 10.70
N VAL A 553 7.33 -24.01 11.46
CA VAL A 553 6.24 -23.37 12.21
C VAL A 553 6.41 -23.68 13.69
N GLY A 554 6.04 -22.75 14.57
CA GLY A 554 6.13 -23.00 16.00
C GLY A 554 5.38 -22.00 16.86
N PHE A 555 5.30 -22.30 18.15
CA PHE A 555 4.76 -21.42 19.18
C PHE A 555 5.58 -21.56 20.46
N ALA A 556 5.59 -20.49 21.25
CA ALA A 556 6.27 -20.48 22.53
C ALA A 556 5.60 -19.50 23.52
N PRO A 557 5.73 -19.74 24.84
CA PRO A 557 6.20 -20.98 25.48
C PRO A 557 5.22 -22.16 25.26
N ALA A 558 5.66 -23.38 25.54
CA ALA A 558 4.86 -24.61 25.34
C ALA A 558 3.66 -24.71 26.32
N ASP A 559 3.84 -24.27 27.56
CA ASP A 559 2.87 -24.34 28.65
C ASP A 559 1.83 -23.22 28.58
N LYS A 560 2.27 -21.98 28.29
CA LYS A 560 1.41 -20.81 28.16
C LYS A 560 1.76 -20.02 26.90
N PRO A 561 1.35 -20.47 25.70
CA PRO A 561 1.75 -19.84 24.45
C PRO A 561 1.42 -18.35 24.36
N GLU A 562 2.36 -17.58 23.82
CA GLU A 562 2.25 -16.12 23.68
C GLU A 562 2.53 -15.67 22.24
N VAL A 563 3.47 -16.32 21.55
CA VAL A 563 3.87 -15.99 20.18
C VAL A 563 3.88 -17.24 19.30
N ALA A 564 3.34 -17.12 18.10
CA ALA A 564 3.40 -18.11 17.03
C ALA A 564 4.28 -17.57 15.89
N ILE A 565 4.98 -18.45 15.19
CA ILE A 565 5.87 -18.09 14.09
C ILE A 565 5.79 -19.07 12.93
N ALA A 566 5.96 -18.56 11.72
CA ALA A 566 6.22 -19.33 10.52
C ALA A 566 7.41 -18.73 9.77
N VAL A 567 8.31 -19.58 9.31
CA VAL A 567 9.50 -19.20 8.54
C VAL A 567 9.57 -20.07 7.29
N ILE A 568 9.89 -19.43 6.16
CA ILE A 568 10.29 -20.09 4.93
C ILE A 568 11.61 -19.52 4.45
N VAL A 569 12.50 -20.40 4.00
CA VAL A 569 13.73 -20.07 3.26
C VAL A 569 13.75 -20.89 1.97
N GLU A 570 13.54 -20.23 0.84
CA GLU A 570 13.58 -20.84 -0.49
C GLU A 570 15.00 -21.34 -0.79
N GLY A 571 15.11 -22.57 -1.30
CA GLY A 571 16.39 -23.24 -1.50
C GLY A 571 17.23 -23.41 -0.23
N GLY A 572 16.62 -23.28 0.95
CA GLY A 572 17.28 -23.36 2.25
C GLY A 572 17.57 -24.78 2.75
N GLY A 573 17.24 -25.81 1.96
CA GLY A 573 17.39 -27.21 2.33
C GLY A 573 16.41 -27.64 3.43
N PHE A 574 16.88 -28.43 4.39
CA PHE A 574 16.02 -28.97 5.45
C PHE A 574 15.48 -27.89 6.40
N GLY A 575 14.23 -28.04 6.84
CA GLY A 575 13.56 -27.14 7.81
C GLY A 575 14.37 -26.84 9.08
N ALA A 576 15.07 -27.85 9.60
CA ALA A 576 15.89 -27.75 10.80
C ALA A 576 17.19 -26.94 10.61
N VAL A 577 17.65 -26.79 9.38
CA VAL A 577 18.97 -26.19 9.07
C VAL A 577 18.85 -24.68 8.85
N SER A 578 17.81 -24.23 8.14
CA SER A 578 17.68 -22.82 7.76
C SER A 578 16.53 -22.10 8.43
N ALA A 579 15.31 -22.65 8.39
CA ALA A 579 14.11 -21.98 8.90
C ALA A 579 14.01 -22.00 10.44
N ALA A 580 14.30 -23.14 11.09
CA ALA A 580 14.21 -23.26 12.54
C ALA A 580 15.18 -22.32 13.29
N PRO A 581 16.46 -22.17 12.91
CA PRO A 581 17.35 -21.20 13.56
C PRO A 581 16.90 -19.74 13.46
N VAL A 582 16.26 -19.35 12.35
CA VAL A 582 15.67 -18.01 12.21
C VAL A 582 14.51 -17.83 13.20
N ALA A 583 13.65 -18.83 13.31
CA ALA A 583 12.55 -18.81 14.27
C ALA A 583 13.03 -18.75 15.73
N HIS A 584 14.09 -19.49 16.04
CA HIS A 584 14.73 -19.51 17.36
C HIS A 584 15.18 -18.12 17.79
N GLU A 585 15.91 -17.41 16.93
CA GLU A 585 16.42 -16.08 17.26
C GLU A 585 15.29 -15.05 17.41
N VAL A 586 14.20 -15.16 16.64
CA VAL A 586 13.01 -14.30 16.83
C VAL A 586 12.32 -14.59 18.17
N PHE A 587 12.16 -15.86 18.57
CA PHE A 587 11.65 -16.20 19.90
C PHE A 587 12.56 -15.69 21.02
N LYS A 588 13.88 -15.85 20.86
CA LYS A 588 14.88 -15.38 21.80
C LYS A 588 14.78 -13.88 22.02
N THR A 589 14.71 -13.09 20.95
CA THR A 589 14.46 -11.64 21.05
C THR A 589 13.17 -11.33 21.81
N TYR A 590 12.07 -12.04 21.51
CA TYR A 590 10.79 -11.82 22.21
C TYR A 590 10.90 -12.08 23.72
N PHE A 591 11.48 -13.21 24.12
CA PHE A 591 11.54 -13.61 25.53
C PHE A 591 12.61 -12.88 26.34
N GLN A 592 13.76 -12.54 25.75
CA GLN A 592 14.76 -11.71 26.41
C GLN A 592 14.19 -10.33 26.76
N LYS A 593 13.38 -9.74 25.87
CA LYS A 593 12.67 -8.48 26.15
C LYS A 593 11.66 -8.60 27.30
N LYS A 594 11.15 -9.81 27.56
CA LYS A 594 10.28 -10.12 28.70
C LYS A 594 11.04 -10.56 29.95
N GLY A 595 12.38 -10.47 29.94
CA GLY A 595 13.22 -10.80 31.08
C GLY A 595 13.47 -12.29 31.27
N PHE A 596 13.19 -13.14 30.26
CA PHE A 596 13.60 -14.54 30.30
C PHE A 596 15.12 -14.63 30.39
N LYS A 597 15.59 -15.39 31.38
CA LYS A 597 17.01 -15.70 31.56
C LYS A 597 17.21 -17.18 31.22
N PRO A 598 18.14 -17.53 30.32
CA PRO A 598 18.50 -18.91 30.05
C PRO A 598 18.84 -19.63 31.35
N LYS A 599 18.49 -20.91 31.45
CA LYS A 599 19.04 -21.75 32.50
C LYS A 599 20.50 -22.04 32.11
N ASN A 600 21.44 -21.50 32.90
CA ASN A 600 22.88 -21.72 32.73
C ASN A 600 23.22 -23.22 32.72
#